data_AF-A0A379YBQ2-F1
#
_entry.id   AF-A0A379YBQ2-F1
#
_cell.length_a   1.000
_cell.length_b   1.000
_cell.length_c   1.000
_cell.angle_alpha   90.00
_cell.angle_beta   90.00
_cell.angle_gamma   90.00
#
_symmetry.space_group_name_H-M   'P 1'
#
loop_
_entity.id
_entity.type
_entity.pdbx_description
1 polymer ?
#
loop_
_entity_poly.entity_id
_entity_poly.type
_entity_poly.pdbx_seq_one_letter_code
_entity_poly.pdbx_strand_id
1 'polypeptide(L)'
;MATIDLSQLPRPNVIEALDFETLFSERKERLISLYPEEEREAVRRTLAFESEPIVKILQESAYREMLLRQRVNEAAQAVMVAYAIGNDLEQLGANNNTPRLTIVPADDEAIPPVEEVKESDADYRQRIPAAFEGMSVAGPTGGV
;
A
#
# COMPACT_ATOMS: atom_id res chain seq x y z
N MET A 1 5.44 -23.50 -18.40
CA MET A 1 5.22 -23.42 -16.94
C MET A 1 4.08 -22.44 -16.72
N ALA A 2 3.13 -22.71 -15.83
CA ALA A 2 2.03 -21.77 -15.59
C ALA A 2 2.60 -20.56 -14.86
N THR A 3 2.81 -19.46 -15.58
CA THR A 3 3.16 -18.15 -15.00
C THR A 3 2.02 -17.76 -14.07
N ILE A 4 2.26 -17.78 -12.76
CA ILE A 4 1.28 -17.30 -11.79
C ILE A 4 1.08 -15.82 -12.06
N ASP A 5 -0.15 -15.43 -12.38
CA ASP A 5 -0.50 -14.02 -12.50
C ASP A 5 -0.51 -13.38 -11.12
N LEU A 6 0.61 -12.74 -10.77
CA LEU A 6 0.78 -12.06 -9.49
C LEU A 6 -0.24 -10.94 -9.27
N SER A 7 -0.86 -10.41 -10.34
CA SER A 7 -1.89 -9.37 -10.22
C SER A 7 -3.22 -9.89 -9.64
N GLN A 8 -3.43 -11.21 -9.65
CA GLN A 8 -4.63 -11.85 -9.10
C GLN A 8 -4.51 -12.21 -7.62
N LEU A 9 -3.36 -11.92 -6.99
CA LEU A 9 -3.20 -12.17 -5.57
C LEU A 9 -4.14 -11.25 -4.76
N PRO A 10 -4.71 -11.73 -3.66
CA PRO A 10 -5.54 -10.90 -2.79
C PRO A 10 -4.66 -9.90 -2.06
N ARG A 11 -5.12 -8.65 -2.00
CA ARG A 11 -4.39 -7.57 -1.32
C ARG A 11 -4.10 -7.97 0.14
N PRO A 12 -2.86 -7.79 0.61
CA PRO A 12 -2.53 -8.05 2.00
C PRO A 12 -3.19 -7.00 2.89
N ASN A 13 -3.86 -7.45 3.94
CA ASN A 13 -4.29 -6.59 5.04
C ASN A 13 -3.22 -6.64 6.12
N VAL A 14 -2.16 -5.82 5.96
CA VAL A 14 -1.04 -5.79 6.91
C VAL A 14 -1.47 -5.17 8.24
N ILE A 15 -2.32 -4.14 8.17
CA ILE A 15 -3.07 -3.60 9.29
C ILE A 15 -4.56 -3.78 9.03
N GLU A 16 -5.29 -4.23 10.04
CA GLU A 16 -6.74 -4.33 10.01
C GLU A 16 -7.37 -2.97 9.70
N ALA A 17 -8.13 -2.92 8.59
CA ALA A 17 -8.90 -1.77 8.19
C ALA A 17 -10.16 -1.70 9.06
N LEU A 18 -10.03 -1.09 10.24
CA LEU A 18 -11.19 -0.72 11.05
C LEU A 18 -11.91 0.46 10.41
N ASP A 19 -13.24 0.40 10.42
CA ASP A 19 -14.07 1.51 9.99
C ASP A 19 -14.04 2.64 11.04
N PHE A 20 -14.44 3.84 10.59
CA PHE A 20 -14.41 5.04 11.41
C PHE A 20 -15.23 4.92 12.70
N GLU A 21 -16.42 4.32 12.66
CA GLU A 21 -17.33 4.26 13.81
C GLU A 21 -16.78 3.32 14.88
N THR A 22 -16.14 2.23 14.47
CA THR A 22 -15.41 1.34 15.38
C THR A 22 -14.28 2.09 16.09
N LEU A 23 -13.40 2.78 15.36
CA LEU A 23 -12.29 3.56 15.94
C LEU A 23 -12.77 4.69 16.86
N PHE A 24 -13.86 5.35 16.48
CA PHE A 24 -14.44 6.44 17.24
C PHE A 24 -15.06 5.94 18.56
N SER A 25 -15.75 4.80 18.52
CA SER A 25 -16.32 4.15 19.70
C SER A 25 -15.22 3.68 20.65
N GLU A 26 -14.18 3.01 20.13
CA GLU A 26 -13.01 2.59 20.93
C GLU A 26 -12.34 3.77 21.62
N ARG A 27 -12.18 4.90 20.93
CA ARG A 27 -11.61 6.13 21.51
C ARG A 27 -12.49 6.73 22.59
N LYS A 28 -13.82 6.75 22.41
CA LYS A 28 -14.75 7.20 23.44
C LYS A 28 -14.63 6.35 24.70
N GLU A 29 -14.66 5.03 24.55
CA GLU A 29 -14.48 4.11 25.69
C GLU A 29 -13.12 4.27 26.35
N ARG A 30 -12.06 4.45 25.54
CA ARG A 30 -10.72 4.72 26.07
C ARG A 30 -10.70 6.00 26.88
N LEU A 31 -11.28 7.10 26.39
CA LEU A 31 -11.37 8.35 27.14
C LEU A 31 -12.16 8.16 28.44
N ILE A 32 -13.32 7.50 28.41
CA ILE A 32 -14.14 7.22 29.60
C ILE A 32 -13.33 6.43 30.64
N SER A 33 -12.54 5.44 30.20
CA SER A 33 -11.74 4.61 31.11
C SER A 33 -10.67 5.39 31.90
N LEU A 34 -10.27 6.57 31.43
CA LEU A 34 -9.30 7.44 32.11
C LEU A 34 -9.90 8.23 33.27
N TYR A 35 -11.22 8.30 33.39
CA TYR A 35 -11.90 8.96 34.50
C TYR A 35 -12.13 7.99 35.68
N PRO A 36 -12.21 8.51 36.93
CA PRO A 36 -12.64 7.74 38.10
C PRO A 36 -14.02 7.10 37.87
N GLU A 37 -14.26 5.91 38.44
CA GLU A 37 -15.48 5.12 38.21
C GLU A 37 -16.78 5.93 38.43
N GLU A 38 -16.79 6.75 39.47
CA GLU A 38 -17.92 7.59 39.88
C GLU A 38 -18.28 8.65 38.82
N GLU A 39 -17.33 9.07 37.99
CA GLU A 39 -17.51 10.10 36.96
C GLU A 39 -17.79 9.51 35.57
N ARG A 40 -17.51 8.22 35.35
CA ARG A 40 -17.56 7.58 34.02
C ARG A 40 -18.93 7.70 33.35
N GLU A 41 -20.00 7.53 34.12
CA GLU A 41 -21.37 7.61 33.57
C GLU A 41 -21.73 9.04 33.16
N ALA A 42 -21.30 10.04 33.93
CA ALA A 42 -21.48 11.44 33.57
C ALA A 42 -20.72 11.78 32.28
N VAL A 43 -19.47 11.33 32.16
CA VAL A 43 -18.65 11.52 30.96
C VAL A 43 -19.25 10.80 29.74
N ARG A 44 -19.71 9.55 29.91
CA ARG A 44 -20.39 8.78 28.86
C ARG A 44 -21.60 9.53 28.31
N ARG A 45 -22.41 10.12 29.19
CA ARG A 45 -23.57 10.94 28.79
C ARG A 45 -23.15 12.20 28.03
N THR A 46 -22.10 12.88 28.47
CA THR A 46 -21.54 14.05 27.75
C THR A 46 -21.08 13.65 26.35
N LEU A 47 -20.30 12.57 26.22
CA LEU A 47 -19.78 12.08 24.92
C LEU A 47 -20.86 11.56 23.95
N ALA A 48 -22.10 11.40 24.40
CA ALA A 48 -23.23 11.08 23.54
C ALA A 48 -23.71 12.30 22.71
N PHE A 49 -23.41 13.52 23.13
CA PHE A 49 -23.80 14.73 22.41
C PHE A 49 -22.74 15.13 21.38
N GLU A 50 -23.11 15.15 20.09
CA GLU A 50 -22.17 15.55 19.03
C GLU A 50 -21.75 17.02 19.06
N SER A 51 -22.53 17.86 19.74
CA SER A 51 -22.22 19.29 19.95
C SER A 51 -21.05 19.50 20.91
N GLU A 52 -20.68 18.50 21.70
CA GLU A 52 -19.57 18.61 22.63
C GLU A 52 -18.24 18.75 21.87
N PRO A 53 -17.44 19.79 22.12
CA PRO A 53 -16.20 20.03 21.38
C PRO A 53 -15.22 18.85 21.45
N ILE A 54 -15.19 18.13 22.57
CA ILE A 54 -14.34 16.95 22.74
C ILE A 54 -14.74 15.81 21.79
N VAL A 55 -16.02 15.69 21.43
CA VAL A 55 -16.48 14.72 20.44
C VAL A 55 -15.87 15.02 19.07
N LYS A 56 -15.80 16.30 18.67
CA LYS A 56 -15.14 16.68 17.41
C LYS A 56 -13.65 16.39 17.39
N ILE A 57 -12.95 16.56 18.52
CA ILE A 57 -11.54 16.19 18.64
C ILE A 57 -11.35 14.67 18.51
N LEU A 58 -12.21 13.87 19.15
CA LEU A 58 -12.17 12.41 19.02
C LEU A 58 -12.46 11.94 17.59
N GLN A 59 -13.39 12.61 16.88
CA GLN A 59 -13.68 12.35 15.47
C GLN A 59 -12.46 12.67 14.57
N GLU A 60 -11.83 13.84 14.74
CA GLU A 60 -10.61 14.19 14.00
C GLU A 60 -9.50 13.16 14.23
N SER A 61 -9.29 12.75 15.50
CA SER A 61 -8.28 11.76 15.85
C SER A 61 -8.58 10.38 15.25
N ALA A 62 -9.83 9.93 15.26
CA ALA A 62 -10.25 8.67 14.65
C ALA A 62 -10.03 8.68 13.13
N TYR A 63 -10.39 9.79 12.48
CA TYR A 63 -10.17 9.98 11.05
C TYR A 63 -8.68 9.96 10.69
N ARG A 64 -7.85 10.66 11.47
CA ARG A 64 -6.40 10.67 11.27
C ARG A 64 -5.79 9.28 11.43
N GLU A 65 -6.24 8.49 12.40
CA GLU A 65 -5.77 7.11 12.53
C GLU A 65 -6.19 6.25 11.34
N MET A 66 -7.44 6.34 10.89
CA MET A 66 -7.92 5.61 9.71
C MET A 66 -7.02 5.88 8.49
N LEU A 67 -6.71 7.16 8.22
CA LEU A 67 -5.80 7.54 7.14
C LEU A 67 -4.38 7.00 7.35
N LEU A 68 -3.86 7.00 8.58
CA LEU A 68 -2.54 6.43 8.86
C LEU A 68 -2.52 4.92 8.62
N ARG A 69 -3.54 4.19 9.05
CA ARG A 69 -3.67 2.74 8.78
C ARG A 69 -3.75 2.46 7.28
N GLN A 70 -4.52 3.26 6.54
CA GLN A 70 -4.56 3.17 5.07
C GLN A 70 -3.17 3.40 4.45
N ARG A 71 -2.47 4.47 4.85
CA ARG A 71 -1.13 4.78 4.34
C ARG A 71 -0.12 3.66 4.63
N VAL A 72 -0.21 3.01 5.79
CA VAL A 72 0.66 1.86 6.10
C VAL A 72 0.32 0.65 5.22
N ASN A 73 -0.95 0.38 4.96
CA ASN A 73 -1.35 -0.69 4.04
C ASN A 73 -0.89 -0.43 2.61
N GLU A 74 -0.97 0.81 2.13
CA GLU A 74 -0.45 1.24 0.83
C GLU A 74 1.09 1.10 0.77
N ALA A 75 1.80 1.54 1.82
CA ALA A 75 3.26 1.37 1.90
C ALA A 75 3.69 -0.11 1.93
N ALA A 76 2.90 -0.97 2.57
CA ALA A 76 3.16 -2.41 2.55
C ALA A 76 2.92 -3.03 1.17
N GLN A 77 1.95 -2.52 0.40
CA GLN A 77 1.74 -2.94 -0.99
C GLN A 77 2.89 -2.49 -1.89
N ALA A 78 3.42 -1.28 -1.68
CA ALA A 78 4.55 -0.74 -2.45
C ALA A 78 5.83 -1.58 -2.35
N VAL A 79 6.02 -2.35 -1.28
CA VAL A 79 7.18 -3.25 -1.13
C VAL A 79 6.94 -4.67 -1.66
N MET A 80 5.80 -4.92 -2.32
CA MET A 80 5.46 -6.22 -2.88
C MET A 80 5.35 -6.13 -4.40
N VAL A 81 6.10 -6.97 -5.12
CA VAL A 81 6.14 -6.99 -6.61
C VAL A 81 4.73 -7.09 -7.21
N ALA A 82 3.82 -7.83 -6.57
CA ALA A 82 2.43 -7.98 -6.98
C ALA A 82 1.64 -6.66 -7.06
N TYR A 83 1.96 -5.66 -6.22
CA TYR A 83 1.17 -4.42 -6.08
C TYR A 83 1.96 -3.14 -6.35
N ALA A 84 3.28 -3.18 -6.24
CA ALA A 84 4.14 -2.04 -6.50
C ALA A 84 3.93 -1.51 -7.93
N ILE A 85 4.02 -0.18 -8.08
CA ILE A 85 3.86 0.54 -9.33
C ILE A 85 4.97 1.59 -9.49
N GLY A 86 5.27 1.96 -10.74
CA GLY A 86 6.25 2.99 -11.06
C GLY A 86 7.60 2.79 -10.34
N ASN A 87 8.06 3.82 -9.64
CA ASN A 87 9.37 3.85 -8.98
C ASN A 87 9.55 2.78 -7.89
N ASP A 88 8.48 2.39 -7.19
CA ASP A 88 8.58 1.34 -6.18
C ASP A 88 8.87 -0.02 -6.84
N LEU A 89 8.26 -0.26 -8.00
CA LEU A 89 8.52 -1.46 -8.80
C LEU A 89 9.94 -1.44 -9.38
N GLU A 90 10.47 -0.27 -9.76
CA GLU A 90 11.88 -0.13 -10.16
C GLU A 90 12.85 -0.58 -9.08
N GLN A 91 12.63 -0.15 -7.84
CA GLN A 91 13.49 -0.52 -6.71
C GLN A 91 13.46 -2.04 -6.47
N LEU A 92 12.29 -2.66 -6.61
CA LEU A 92 12.16 -4.12 -6.48
C LEU A 92 12.82 -4.88 -7.64
N GLY A 93 12.75 -4.35 -8.86
CA GLY A 93 13.45 -4.92 -10.01
C GLY A 93 14.97 -4.81 -9.89
N ALA A 94 15.47 -3.68 -9.37
CA ALA A 94 16.89 -3.45 -9.11
C ALA A 94 17.49 -4.49 -8.15
N ASN A 95 16.73 -4.93 -7.13
CA ASN A 95 17.17 -6.00 -6.22
C ASN A 95 17.48 -7.32 -6.94
N ASN A 96 16.86 -7.57 -8.09
CA ASN A 96 17.06 -8.74 -8.93
C ASN A 96 17.85 -8.43 -10.21
N ASN A 97 18.57 -7.31 -10.24
CA ASN A 97 19.34 -6.83 -11.39
C ASN A 97 18.54 -6.83 -12.71
N THR A 98 17.24 -6.53 -12.62
CA THR A 98 16.31 -6.56 -13.74
C THR A 98 15.81 -5.13 -13.96
N PRO A 99 16.51 -4.29 -14.74
CA PRO A 99 16.05 -2.94 -15.04
C PRO A 99 14.89 -2.95 -16.05
N ARG A 100 14.11 -1.86 -16.03
CA ARG A 100 13.03 -1.65 -16.98
C ARG A 100 13.52 -1.59 -18.43
N LEU A 101 12.85 -2.29 -19.33
CA LEU A 101 13.17 -2.24 -20.76
C LEU A 101 12.62 -0.98 -21.43
N THR A 102 13.41 -0.46 -22.38
CA THR A 102 12.99 0.58 -23.32
C THR A 102 12.46 -0.08 -24.58
N ILE A 103 11.18 0.15 -24.89
CA ILE A 103 10.51 -0.35 -26.11
C ILE A 103 10.85 0.57 -27.28
N VAL A 104 10.74 1.89 -27.08
CA VAL A 104 11.08 2.91 -28.07
C VAL A 104 12.06 3.89 -27.43
N PRO A 105 13.27 4.07 -27.97
CA PRO A 105 14.21 5.06 -27.45
C PRO A 105 13.68 6.48 -27.69
N ALA A 106 14.10 7.41 -26.84
CA ALA A 106 13.83 8.83 -27.08
C ALA A 106 14.51 9.31 -28.37
N ASP A 107 13.85 10.21 -29.09
CA ASP A 107 14.38 10.91 -30.25
C ASP A 107 14.14 12.42 -30.08
N ASP A 108 15.19 13.10 -29.62
CA ASP A 108 15.21 14.55 -29.41
C ASP A 108 15.38 15.32 -30.73
N GLU A 109 15.76 14.66 -31.81
CA GLU A 109 15.94 15.28 -33.14
C GLU A 109 14.63 15.29 -33.94
N ALA A 110 13.66 14.45 -33.57
CA ALA A 110 12.32 14.46 -34.14
C ALA A 110 11.57 15.78 -33.85
N ILE A 111 10.70 16.20 -34.77
CA ILE A 111 9.84 17.38 -34.59
C ILE A 111 8.37 16.95 -34.74
N PRO A 112 7.58 16.91 -33.65
CA PRO A 112 7.97 17.16 -32.25
C PRO A 112 8.88 16.06 -31.67
N PRO A 113 9.66 16.35 -30.60
CA PRO A 113 10.47 15.36 -29.91
C PRO A 113 9.65 14.16 -29.46
N VAL A 114 10.23 12.96 -29.56
CA VAL A 114 9.59 11.71 -29.17
C VAL A 114 10.18 11.25 -27.84
N GLU A 115 9.35 11.22 -26.80
CA GLU A 115 9.73 10.68 -25.50
C GLU A 115 9.97 9.17 -25.56
N GLU A 116 10.85 8.65 -24.70
CA GLU A 116 11.07 7.21 -24.60
C GLU A 116 9.80 6.47 -24.12
N VAL A 117 9.54 5.32 -24.73
CA VAL A 117 8.47 4.41 -24.29
C VAL A 117 9.10 3.24 -23.57
N LYS A 118 8.80 3.12 -22.27
CA LYS A 118 9.22 1.99 -21.44
C LYS A 118 8.18 0.88 -21.45
N GLU A 119 8.60 -0.32 -21.06
CA GLU A 119 7.66 -1.42 -20.80
C GLU A 119 6.65 -1.07 -19.70
N SER A 120 5.50 -1.75 -19.73
CA SER A 120 4.43 -1.53 -18.75
C SER A 120 4.77 -2.16 -17.40
N ASP A 121 4.13 -1.67 -16.31
CA ASP A 121 4.26 -2.30 -14.99
C ASP A 121 3.76 -3.75 -14.99
N ALA A 122 2.78 -4.08 -15.84
CA ALA A 122 2.24 -5.43 -15.95
C ALA A 122 3.28 -6.42 -16.50
N ASP A 123 3.98 -6.04 -17.56
CA ASP A 123 5.02 -6.87 -18.19
C ASP A 123 6.26 -6.95 -17.29
N TYR A 124 6.67 -5.82 -16.73
CA TYR A 124 7.84 -5.75 -15.87
C TYR A 124 7.69 -6.63 -14.62
N ARG A 125 6.49 -6.64 -14.02
CA ARG A 125 6.15 -7.47 -12.85
C ARG A 125 6.36 -8.97 -13.10
N GLN A 126 6.19 -9.44 -14.33
CA GLN A 126 6.43 -10.86 -14.66
C GLN A 126 7.92 -11.19 -14.76
N ARG A 127 8.74 -10.22 -15.21
CA ARG A 127 10.18 -10.42 -15.40
C ARG A 127 10.97 -10.46 -14.10
N ILE A 128 10.58 -9.66 -13.10
CA ILE A 128 11.26 -9.58 -11.80
C ILE A 128 11.42 -10.96 -11.13
N PRO A 129 10.36 -11.77 -10.93
CA PRO A 129 10.51 -13.11 -10.35
C PRO A 129 11.17 -14.11 -11.32
N ALA A 130 10.97 -13.96 -12.63
CA ALA A 130 11.59 -14.83 -13.63
C ALA A 130 13.13 -14.71 -13.62
N ALA A 131 13.68 -13.58 -13.16
CA ALA A 131 15.12 -13.39 -13.00
C ALA A 131 15.77 -14.49 -12.15
N PHE A 132 15.08 -15.04 -11.15
CA PHE A 132 15.61 -16.14 -10.34
C PHE A 132 15.80 -17.44 -11.14
N GLU A 133 14.94 -17.71 -12.13
CA GLU A 133 15.06 -18.89 -13.00
C GLU A 133 16.26 -18.75 -13.96
N GLY A 134 16.56 -17.53 -14.40
CA GLY A 134 17.71 -17.18 -15.24
C GLY A 134 19.07 -17.17 -14.53
N MET A 135 19.11 -17.21 -13.19
CA MET A 135 20.39 -17.24 -12.44
C MET A 135 21.12 -18.60 -12.54
N SER A 136 20.46 -19.63 -13.06
CA SER A 136 21.06 -20.95 -13.20
C SER A 136 21.81 -21.12 -14.52
N VAL A 137 23.06 -21.59 -14.44
CA VAL A 137 23.93 -21.86 -15.60
C VAL A 137 23.78 -23.27 -16.16
N ALA A 138 22.99 -24.13 -15.50
CA ALA A 138 22.87 -25.56 -15.83
C ALA A 138 21.74 -25.89 -16.82
N GLY A 139 21.18 -24.88 -17.50
CA GLY A 139 20.06 -25.05 -18.44
C GLY A 139 18.81 -25.68 -17.83
N PRO A 140 18.32 -25.23 -16.66
CA PRO A 140 17.00 -25.66 -16.20
C PRO A 140 15.94 -25.13 -17.16
N THR A 141 14.77 -25.77 -17.15
CA THR A 141 13.66 -25.45 -18.07
C THR A 141 13.18 -23.99 -18.04
N GLY A 142 13.56 -23.18 -17.04
CA GLY A 142 13.24 -21.75 -16.93
C GLY A 142 14.41 -20.78 -17.15
N GLY A 143 15.64 -21.26 -17.39
CA GLY A 143 16.79 -20.41 -17.68
C GLY A 143 17.02 -20.31 -19.18
N VAL A 144 16.50 -19.26 -19.82
CA VAL A 144 16.73 -18.95 -21.24
C VAL A 144 17.04 -17.47 -21.41
#